data_AF-A0A554JIN2-F1
#
_entry.id   AF-A0A554JIN2-F1
#
_cell.length_a   1.000
_cell.length_b   1.000
_cell.length_c   1.000
_cell.angle_alpha   90.00
_cell.angle_beta   90.00
_cell.angle_gamma   90.00
#
_symmetry.space_group_name_H-M   'P 1'
#
loop_
_entity.id
_entity.type
_entity.pdbx_description
1 polymer ?
#
loop_
_entity_poly.entity_id
_entity_poly.type
_entity_poly.pdbx_seq_one_letter_code
_entity_poly.pdbx_strand_id
1 'polypeptide(L)'
;MKLKSDIANLLKRRTPPQGSDMKLDIEEIRSPESNAAIVSQMVAESLEKRLPFRRVLKQMVEKVMANRDVKGVKIYLGGRLGGADMARTEEIKRGRIPLQTLRADVDFARERAHMSYGDIGIKVWIYKGEIFDSAKLKSQNVK
;
A
#
# COMPACT_ATOMS: atom_id res chain seq x y z
N MET A 1 15.30 -14.44 11.95
CA MET A 1 15.78 -15.55 11.08
C MET A 1 14.71 -16.57 10.64
N LYS A 2 13.45 -16.55 11.13
CA LYS A 2 12.39 -17.50 10.70
C LYS A 2 11.86 -17.25 9.27
N LEU A 3 11.78 -15.99 8.81
CA LEU A 3 11.24 -15.69 7.48
C LEU A 3 12.06 -16.28 6.31
N LYS A 4 13.40 -16.28 6.39
CA LYS A 4 14.24 -16.85 5.33
C LYS A 4 14.02 -18.35 5.17
N SER A 5 13.91 -19.09 6.29
CA SER A 5 13.63 -20.53 6.25
C SER A 5 12.23 -20.82 5.73
N ASP A 6 11.24 -20.02 6.12
CA ASP A 6 9.84 -20.25 5.71
C ASP A 6 9.65 -19.99 4.21
N ILE A 7 10.26 -18.94 3.67
CA ILE A 7 10.22 -18.63 2.22
C ILE A 7 10.97 -19.69 1.41
N ALA A 8 12.14 -20.15 1.88
CA ALA A 8 12.89 -21.22 1.20
C ALA A 8 12.10 -22.54 1.17
N ASN A 9 11.39 -22.86 2.25
CA ASN A 9 10.52 -24.04 2.32
C ASN A 9 9.29 -23.90 1.40
N LEU A 10 8.74 -22.69 1.25
CA LEU A 10 7.63 -22.42 0.34
C LEU A 10 8.04 -22.54 -1.14
N LEU A 11 9.24 -22.06 -1.47
CA LEU A 11 9.84 -22.18 -2.82
C LEU A 11 10.09 -23.64 -3.20
N LYS A 12 10.59 -24.47 -2.28
CA LYS A 12 10.76 -25.92 -2.51
C LYS A 12 9.45 -26.66 -2.77
N ARG A 13 8.32 -26.20 -2.21
CA ARG A 13 7.00 -26.83 -2.40
C ARG A 13 6.31 -26.46 -3.71
N ARG A 14 6.58 -25.28 -4.27
CA ARG A 14 5.84 -24.74 -5.44
C ARG A 14 6.61 -24.78 -6.76
N THR A 15 7.92 -25.02 -6.76
CA THR A 15 8.73 -24.96 -7.98
C THR A 15 9.09 -26.37 -8.45
N PRO A 16 8.84 -26.77 -9.71
CA PRO A 16 9.46 -27.96 -10.29
C PRO A 16 10.99 -27.76 -10.35
N PRO A 17 11.77 -28.86 -10.40
CA PRO A 17 13.22 -28.80 -10.29
C PRO A 17 13.84 -28.21 -11.56
N GLN A 18 14.00 -26.90 -11.63
CA GLN A 18 14.80 -26.24 -12.65
C GLN A 18 15.84 -25.31 -12.01
N GLY A 19 16.92 -25.95 -11.54
CA GLY A 19 18.31 -25.63 -11.90
C GLY A 19 18.83 -24.20 -11.84
N SER A 20 18.17 -23.28 -11.14
CA SER A 20 18.62 -21.90 -11.01
C SER A 20 18.74 -21.53 -9.54
N ASP A 21 19.98 -21.20 -9.12
CA ASP A 21 20.26 -20.70 -7.77
C ASP A 21 19.61 -19.34 -7.58
N MET A 22 18.40 -19.32 -7.02
CA MET A 22 17.67 -18.09 -6.71
C MET A 22 18.30 -17.42 -5.48
N LYS A 23 19.01 -16.32 -5.71
CA LYS A 23 19.49 -15.44 -4.63
C LYS A 23 18.36 -14.51 -4.22
N LEU A 24 17.94 -14.59 -2.96
CA LEU A 24 16.86 -13.79 -2.40
C LEU A 24 17.46 -12.67 -1.54
N ASP A 25 17.20 -11.42 -1.94
CA ASP A 25 17.53 -10.23 -1.17
C ASP A 25 16.26 -9.65 -0.53
N ILE A 26 16.37 -9.21 0.72
CA ILE A 26 15.26 -8.69 1.50
C ILE A 26 15.62 -7.27 1.91
N GLU A 27 14.99 -6.30 1.26
CA GLU A 27 15.10 -4.91 1.66
C GLU A 27 13.96 -4.54 2.61
N GLU A 28 14.31 -4.01 3.77
CA GLU A 28 13.34 -3.51 4.73
C GLU A 28 12.93 -2.08 4.37
N ILE A 29 11.63 -1.85 4.30
CA ILE A 29 11.06 -0.53 4.05
C ILE A 29 11.09 0.26 5.36
N ARG A 30 11.92 1.31 5.41
CA ARG A 30 12.12 2.16 6.60
C ARG A 30 10.84 2.79 7.15
N SER A 31 9.86 3.06 6.29
CA SER A 31 8.60 3.69 6.66
C SER A 31 7.45 2.97 5.95
N PRO A 32 6.76 2.03 6.61
CA PRO A 32 5.65 1.30 5.98
C PRO A 32 4.49 2.22 5.60
N GLU A 33 4.31 3.31 6.33
CA GLU A 33 3.23 4.28 6.14
C GLU A 33 3.40 5.17 4.91
N SER A 34 4.62 5.30 4.37
CA SER A 34 4.85 6.07 3.15
C SER A 34 4.60 5.25 1.89
N ASN A 35 4.52 3.92 1.98
CA ASN A 35 4.30 3.05 0.83
C ASN A 35 2.81 2.76 0.64
N ALA A 36 2.27 3.11 -0.55
CA ALA A 36 0.85 2.95 -0.83
C ALA A 36 0.39 1.47 -0.78
N ALA A 37 1.25 0.53 -1.20
CA ALA A 37 0.91 -0.90 -1.22
C ALA A 37 0.71 -1.44 0.19
N ILE A 38 1.63 -1.13 1.11
CA ILE A 38 1.54 -1.57 2.50
C ILE A 38 0.30 -0.97 3.17
N VAL A 39 0.06 0.33 2.97
CA VAL A 39 -1.13 0.99 3.52
C VAL A 39 -2.42 0.37 2.99
N SER A 40 -2.49 0.02 1.70
CA SER A 40 -3.66 -0.65 1.13
C SER A 40 -3.90 -2.03 1.74
N GLN A 41 -2.86 -2.81 2.02
CA GLN A 41 -2.97 -4.10 2.70
C GLN A 41 -3.41 -3.95 4.16
N MET A 42 -2.90 -2.94 4.87
CA MET A 42 -3.34 -2.66 6.25
C MET A 42 -4.82 -2.27 6.32
N VAL A 43 -5.30 -1.51 5.33
CA VAL A 43 -6.73 -1.20 5.19
C VAL A 43 -7.52 -2.47 4.90
N ALA A 44 -7.04 -3.33 4.00
CA ALA A 44 -7.68 -4.60 3.67
C ALA A 44 -7.81 -5.49 4.91
N GLU A 45 -6.72 -5.71 5.64
CA GLU A 45 -6.70 -6.52 6.85
C GLU A 45 -7.65 -5.97 7.93
N SER A 46 -7.71 -4.64 8.09
CA SER A 46 -8.61 -4.00 9.04
C SER A 46 -10.09 -4.18 8.66
N LEU A 47 -10.38 -4.14 7.36
CA LEU A 47 -11.71 -4.40 6.83
C LEU A 47 -12.08 -5.89 7.00
N GLU A 48 -11.17 -6.82 6.71
CA GLU A 48 -11.38 -8.27 6.89
C GLU A 48 -11.66 -8.65 8.35
N LYS A 49 -11.05 -7.93 9.31
CA LYS A 49 -11.37 -8.01 10.75
C LYS A 49 -12.75 -7.44 11.13
N ARG A 50 -13.57 -7.07 10.15
CA ARG A 50 -14.94 -6.52 10.30
C ARG A 50 -15.00 -5.21 11.08
N LEU A 51 -13.94 -4.41 11.05
CA LEU A 51 -13.98 -3.06 11.64
C LEU A 51 -14.84 -2.12 10.79
N PRO A 52 -15.54 -1.14 11.40
CA PRO A 52 -16.31 -0.16 10.66
C PRO A 52 -15.43 0.64 9.68
N PHE A 53 -15.77 0.64 8.40
CA PHE A 53 -14.96 1.24 7.33
C PHE A 53 -14.64 2.72 7.57
N ARG A 54 -15.56 3.50 8.15
CA ARG A 54 -15.32 4.92 8.51
C ARG A 54 -14.23 5.10 9.53
N ARG A 55 -14.18 4.22 10.54
CA ARG A 55 -13.17 4.24 11.60
C ARG A 55 -11.81 3.86 11.01
N VAL A 56 -11.77 2.80 10.22
CA VAL A 56 -10.55 2.35 9.54
C VAL A 56 -9.97 3.46 8.67
N LEU A 57 -10.80 4.11 7.85
CA LEU A 57 -10.35 5.20 6.98
C LEU A 57 -9.76 6.38 7.77
N LYS A 58 -10.45 6.86 8.81
CA LYS A 58 -9.93 7.96 9.65
C LYS A 58 -8.61 7.60 10.32
N GLN A 59 -8.54 6.41 10.92
CA GLN A 59 -7.35 5.92 11.60
C GLN A 59 -6.16 5.77 10.65
N MET A 60 -6.39 5.25 9.44
CA MET A 60 -5.31 5.07 8.45
C MET A 60 -4.82 6.39 7.87
N VAL A 61 -5.73 7.34 7.62
CA VAL A 61 -5.35 8.69 7.16
C VAL A 61 -4.55 9.43 8.23
N GLU A 62 -4.93 9.34 9.50
CA GLU A 62 -4.17 9.93 10.61
C GLU A 62 -2.79 9.29 10.76
N LYS A 63 -2.73 7.96 10.66
CA LYS A 63 -1.47 7.21 10.71
C LYS A 63 -0.52 7.63 9.59
N VAL A 64 -0.98 7.63 8.34
CA VAL A 64 -0.16 8.03 7.18
C VAL A 64 0.29 9.48 7.26
N MET A 65 -0.58 10.40 7.71
CA MET A 65 -0.22 11.82 7.85
C MET A 65 0.67 12.13 9.06
N ALA A 66 0.82 11.20 10.01
CA ALA A 66 1.78 11.37 11.12
C ALA A 66 3.23 11.30 10.63
N ASN A 67 3.46 10.66 9.49
CA ASN A 67 4.77 10.61 8.86
C ASN A 67 5.11 11.95 8.17
N ARG A 68 6.30 12.48 8.46
CA ARG A 68 6.79 13.77 7.94
C ARG A 68 7.03 13.74 6.43
N ASP A 69 7.29 12.57 5.87
CA ASP A 69 7.58 12.41 4.44
C ASP A 69 6.31 12.48 3.58
N VAL A 70 5.13 12.40 4.18
CA VAL A 70 3.84 12.40 3.47
C VAL A 70 3.20 13.78 3.53
N LYS A 71 2.96 14.37 2.36
CA LYS A 71 2.30 15.68 2.20
C LYS A 71 0.81 15.58 1.92
N GLY A 72 0.33 14.39 1.54
CA GLY A 72 -1.08 14.12 1.40
C GLY A 72 -1.39 12.66 1.14
N VAL A 73 -2.61 12.26 1.50
CA VAL A 73 -3.13 10.90 1.33
C VAL A 73 -4.58 10.95 0.89
N LYS A 74 -4.93 10.10 -0.08
CA LYS A 74 -6.31 9.85 -0.50
C LYS A 74 -6.52 8.35 -0.45
N ILE A 75 -7.57 7.95 0.28
CA ILE A 75 -8.00 6.57 0.34
C ILE A 75 -9.42 6.52 -0.19
N TYR A 76 -9.63 5.63 -1.14
CA TYR A 76 -10.91 5.37 -1.78
C TYR A 76 -11.30 3.93 -1.51
N LEU A 77 -12.54 3.73 -1.07
CA LEU A 77 -13.19 2.44 -0.95
C LEU A 77 -14.39 2.40 -1.88
N GLY A 78 -14.53 1.32 -2.64
CA GLY A 78 -15.69 1.07 -3.48
C GLY A 78 -16.17 -0.36 -3.31
N GLY A 79 -17.48 -0.56 -3.15
CA GLY A 79 -18.10 -1.88 -3.05
C GLY A 79 -19.27 -1.89 -2.08
N ARG A 80 -19.63 -3.09 -1.60
CA ARG A 80 -20.72 -3.29 -0.64
C ARG A 80 -20.27 -2.92 0.78
N LEU A 81 -20.14 -1.61 1.05
CA LEU A 81 -19.60 -1.12 2.31
C LEU A 81 -20.50 -1.50 3.50
N GLY A 82 -19.95 -2.30 4.42
CA GLY A 82 -20.63 -2.74 5.63
C GLY A 82 -21.68 -3.84 5.41
N GLY A 83 -21.65 -4.55 4.28
CA GLY A 83 -22.61 -5.61 3.96
C GLY A 83 -23.95 -5.10 3.44
N ALA A 84 -24.04 -3.81 3.08
CA ALA A 84 -25.21 -3.27 2.41
C ALA A 84 -25.37 -3.87 1.00
N ASP A 85 -26.61 -4.02 0.53
CA ASP A 85 -26.88 -4.57 -0.81
C ASP A 85 -26.44 -3.65 -1.94
N MET A 86 -26.48 -2.33 -1.72
CA MET A 86 -26.06 -1.36 -2.71
C MET A 86 -24.56 -1.05 -2.59
N ALA A 87 -23.86 -1.09 -3.73
CA ALA A 87 -22.48 -0.64 -3.79
C ALA A 87 -22.40 0.86 -3.51
N ARG A 88 -21.52 1.24 -2.59
CA ARG A 88 -21.23 2.62 -2.25
C ARG A 88 -19.75 2.90 -2.42
N THR A 89 -19.46 4.17 -2.62
CA THR A 89 -18.11 4.68 -2.73
C THR A 89 -17.89 5.69 -1.61
N GLU A 90 -16.84 5.51 -0.84
CA GLU A 90 -16.44 6.43 0.21
C GLU A 90 -14.97 6.80 0.00
N GLU A 91 -14.69 8.09 -0.02
CA GLU A 91 -13.36 8.64 -0.19
C GLU A 91 -13.03 9.57 0.97
N ILE A 92 -11.82 9.46 1.51
CA ILE A 92 -11.24 10.45 2.42
C ILE A 92 -9.93 10.94 1.82
N LYS A 93 -9.80 12.27 1.75
CA LYS A 93 -8.60 12.96 1.32
C LYS A 93 -8.10 13.89 2.42
N ARG A 94 -6.80 13.89 2.67
CA ARG A 94 -6.13 14.81 3.58
C ARG A 94 -4.83 15.32 2.96
N GLY A 95 -4.55 16.61 3.10
CA GLY A 95 -3.38 17.24 2.49
C GLY A 95 -3.49 17.47 0.98
N ARG A 96 -2.34 17.64 0.31
CA ARG A 96 -2.25 17.97 -1.11
C ARG A 96 -2.00 16.70 -1.93
N ILE A 97 -2.73 16.54 -3.04
CA ILE A 97 -2.54 15.42 -3.98
C ILE A 97 -2.77 15.97 -5.38
N PRO A 98 -1.71 16.46 -6.04
CA PRO A 98 -1.80 16.90 -7.41
C PRO A 98 -1.71 15.69 -8.35
N LEU A 99 -2.83 15.34 -8.99
CA LEU A 99 -2.88 14.21 -9.94
C LEU A 99 -2.45 14.58 -11.37
N GLN A 100 -2.48 15.88 -11.70
CA GLN A 100 -2.11 16.38 -13.02
C GLN A 100 -0.62 16.74 -13.12
N THR A 101 0.04 16.97 -11.99
CA THR A 101 1.42 17.42 -11.92
C THR A 101 2.37 16.23 -12.04
N LEU A 102 2.98 16.02 -13.22
CA LEU A 102 3.90 14.89 -13.45
C LEU A 102 5.15 14.88 -12.54
N ARG A 103 5.60 16.06 -12.08
CA ARG A 103 6.74 16.18 -11.14
C ARG A 103 6.41 15.76 -9.70
N ALA A 104 5.14 15.47 -9.41
CA ALA A 104 4.71 15.05 -8.09
C ALA A 104 5.01 13.55 -7.91
N ASP A 105 5.75 13.21 -6.85
CA ASP A 105 5.91 11.84 -6.39
C ASP A 105 4.62 11.37 -5.72
N VAL A 106 3.77 10.73 -6.53
CA VAL A 106 2.51 10.13 -6.09
C VAL A 106 2.62 8.63 -6.21
N ASP A 107 2.68 7.97 -5.06
CA ASP A 107 2.64 6.53 -4.94
C ASP A 107 1.18 6.05 -4.98
N PHE A 108 0.88 5.06 -5.81
CA PHE A 108 -0.45 4.53 -6.02
C PHE A 108 -0.47 3.01 -5.87
N ALA A 109 -1.43 2.53 -5.09
CA ALA A 109 -1.69 1.10 -4.98
C ALA A 109 -3.19 0.81 -5.02
N ARG A 110 -3.50 -0.39 -5.51
CA ARG A 110 -4.85 -0.95 -5.53
C ARG A 110 -4.80 -2.32 -4.89
N GLU A 111 -5.72 -2.55 -3.97
CA GLU A 111 -5.86 -3.83 -3.27
C GLU A 111 -7.34 -4.20 -3.19
N ARG A 112 -7.62 -5.48 -2.89
CA ARG A 112 -8.98 -5.96 -2.63
C ARG A 112 -9.04 -6.53 -1.22
N ALA A 113 -10.09 -6.19 -0.49
CA ALA A 113 -10.40 -6.84 0.78
C ALA A 113 -11.45 -7.92 0.55
N HIS A 114 -11.17 -9.14 0.99
CA HIS A 114 -12.06 -10.28 0.81
C HIS A 114 -13.02 -10.41 1.99
N MET A 115 -14.31 -10.17 1.76
CA MET A 115 -15.33 -10.29 2.80
C MET A 115 -16.35 -11.37 2.46
N SER A 116 -17.09 -11.80 3.47
CA SER A 116 -18.13 -12.84 3.30
C SER A 116 -19.23 -12.46 2.30
N TYR A 117 -19.46 -11.16 2.09
CA TYR A 117 -20.48 -10.61 1.19
C TYR A 117 -19.91 -10.10 -0.15
N GLY A 118 -18.64 -10.38 -0.44
CA GLY A 118 -17.94 -10.03 -1.67
C GLY A 118 -16.67 -9.22 -1.43
N ASP A 119 -16.12 -8.68 -2.52
CA ASP A 119 -14.86 -7.93 -2.47
C ASP A 119 -15.11 -6.42 -2.35
N ILE A 120 -14.31 -5.76 -1.53
CA ILE A 120 -14.23 -4.29 -1.47
C ILE A 120 -12.95 -3.85 -2.18
N GLY A 121 -13.09 -2.97 -3.16
CA GLY A 121 -11.95 -2.37 -3.86
C GLY A 121 -11.36 -1.21 -3.06
N ILE A 122 -10.06 -1.26 -2.82
CA ILE A 122 -9.29 -0.22 -2.13
C ILE A 122 -8.35 0.44 -3.14
N LYS A 123 -8.32 1.76 -3.14
CA LYS A 123 -7.32 2.53 -3.89
C LYS A 123 -6.69 3.55 -2.94
N VAL A 124 -5.36 3.60 -2.92
CA VAL A 124 -4.59 4.50 -2.06
C VAL A 124 -3.67 5.33 -2.93
N TRP A 125 -3.66 6.64 -2.69
CA TRP A 125 -2.69 7.58 -3.23
C TRP A 125 -1.94 8.23 -2.07
N ILE A 126 -0.62 8.24 -2.12
CA ILE A 126 0.25 8.90 -1.14
C ILE A 126 1.15 9.87 -1.91
N TYR A 127 1.10 11.14 -1.52
CA TYR A 127 1.95 12.19 -2.08
C TYR A 127 3.14 12.45 -1.16
N LYS A 128 4.35 12.18 -1.64
CA LYS A 128 5.62 12.33 -0.89
C LYS A 128 6.30 13.68 -1.14
N GLY A 129 5.97 14.37 -2.23
CA GLY A 129 6.56 15.67 -2.57
C GLY A 129 6.83 15.82 -4.05
N GLU A 130 7.59 16.86 -4.41
CA GLU A 130 8.00 17.06 -5.79
C GLU A 130 9.42 16.51 -5.96
N ILE A 131 9.64 15.76 -7.04
CA ILE A 131 10.97 15.32 -7.44
C ILE A 131 11.51 16.40 -8.37
N PHE A 132 12.52 17.14 -7.91
CA PHE A 132 13.30 18.03 -8.76
C PHE A 132 14.38 17.19 -9.43
N ASP A 133 14.09 16.69 -10.62
CA ASP A 133 14.93 15.70 -11.27
C ASP A 133 16.17 16.34 -11.90
N SER A 134 17.35 15.98 -11.37
CA SER A 134 18.67 15.96 -12.07
C SER A 134 19.86 15.71 -11.12
N ALA A 135 19.74 15.97 -9.81
CA ALA A 135 20.89 15.86 -8.91
C ALA A 135 21.00 14.52 -8.12
N LYS A 136 19.90 13.78 -7.90
CA LYS A 136 19.90 12.61 -6.98
C LYS A 136 20.01 11.24 -7.64
N LEU A 137 19.72 11.09 -8.94
CA LEU A 137 19.89 9.80 -9.64
C LEU A 137 21.36 9.34 -9.73
N LYS A 138 22.33 10.26 -9.62
CA LYS A 138 23.77 9.93 -9.72
C LYS A 138 24.41 9.44 -8.42
N SER A 139 23.84 9.71 -7.24
CA SER A 139 24.45 9.37 -5.96
C SER A 139 24.06 8.00 -5.41
N GLN A 140 23.03 7.35 -5.96
CA GLN A 140 22.58 6.01 -5.52
C GLN A 140 23.17 4.85 -6.35
N ASN A 141 23.65 5.10 -7.57
CA ASN A 141 24.33 4.09 -8.39
C ASN A 141 25.86 4.08 -8.21
N VAL A 142 26.39 4.86 -7.27
CA VAL A 142 27.82 4.87 -6.93
C VAL A 142 27.95 4.69 -5.41
N LYS A 143 27.69 3.48 -4.93
CA LYS A 143 28.25 2.92 -3.70
C LYS A 143 27.93 1.43 -3.60
#